data_AF-A0A7X9D3V9-F1
#
_entry.id   AF-A0A7X9D3V9-F1
#
_cell.length_a   1.000
_cell.length_b   1.000
_cell.length_c   1.000
_cell.angle_alpha   90.00
_cell.angle_beta   90.00
_cell.angle_gamma   90.00
#
_symmetry.space_group_name_H-M   'P 1'
#
loop_
_entity.id
_entity.type
_entity.pdbx_description
1 polymer ?
#
loop_
_entity_poly.entity_id
_entity_poly.type
_entity_poly.pdbx_seq_one_letter_code
_entity_poly.pdbx_strand_id
1 'polypeptide(L)'
;MSLDWIPRAPKESLLDFTTVRRDLLEKTAPPRTTYEKKPLVNPKTKETVEGLYVGYVVLDNERQGNSYDLDMLAGAACAFQIASRDPSVVAVVLTGAGDRFFCTGGNVP
;
A
#
# COMPACT_ATOMS: atom_id res chain seq x y z
N MET A 1 -47.30 10.23 -5.03
CA MET A 1 -46.55 8.97 -5.10
C MET A 1 -45.25 9.18 -4.37
N SER A 2 -45.10 8.54 -3.21
CA SER A 2 -43.92 8.61 -2.35
C SER A 2 -42.71 7.95 -3.03
N LEU A 3 -41.51 8.41 -2.68
CA LEU A 3 -40.23 7.97 -3.24
C LEU A 3 -39.82 6.55 -2.77
N ASP A 4 -40.79 5.66 -2.52
CA ASP A 4 -40.61 4.35 -1.91
C ASP A 4 -39.98 3.33 -2.88
N TRP A 5 -40.02 3.62 -4.19
CA TRP A 5 -39.39 2.80 -5.23
C TRP A 5 -37.87 2.97 -5.33
N ILE A 6 -37.31 4.04 -4.73
CA ILE A 6 -35.87 4.31 -4.77
C ILE A 6 -35.21 3.45 -3.68
N PRO A 7 -34.38 2.45 -4.04
CA PRO A 7 -33.66 1.64 -3.06
C PRO A 7 -32.81 2.55 -2.16
N ARG A 8 -33.00 2.45 -0.84
CA ARG A 8 -32.20 3.20 0.13
C ARG A 8 -31.07 2.32 0.60
N ALA A 9 -29.88 2.91 0.75
CA ALA A 9 -28.77 2.24 1.42
C ALA A 9 -29.25 1.76 2.80
N PRO A 10 -28.89 0.54 3.25
CA PRO A 10 -29.36 0.03 4.52
C PRO A 10 -28.82 0.92 5.64
N LYS A 11 -29.73 1.49 6.44
CA LYS A 11 -29.38 2.48 7.48
C LYS A 11 -28.49 1.93 8.59
N GLU A 12 -28.54 0.61 8.80
CA GLU A 12 -27.82 -0.07 9.87
C GLU A 12 -26.56 -0.80 9.38
N SER A 13 -26.26 -0.76 8.08
CA SER A 13 -25.07 -1.40 7.52
C SER A 13 -23.98 -0.38 7.19
N LEU A 14 -22.78 -0.62 7.69
CA LEU A 14 -21.57 -0.01 7.17
C LEU A 14 -21.13 -0.78 5.92
N LEU A 15 -21.15 -0.11 4.77
CA LEU A 15 -20.63 -0.67 3.53
C LEU A 15 -19.14 -0.41 3.44
N ASP A 16 -18.36 -1.45 3.16
CA ASP A 16 -16.93 -1.32 2.89
C ASP A 16 -16.73 -0.97 1.41
N PHE A 17 -16.33 0.27 1.15
CA PHE A 17 -15.97 0.76 -0.18
C PHE A 17 -14.46 0.71 -0.42
N THR A 18 -13.73 -0.12 0.34
CA THR A 18 -12.32 -0.35 0.08
C THR A 18 -12.11 -1.04 -1.26
N THR A 19 -11.16 -0.53 -2.03
CA THR A 19 -10.68 -1.15 -3.26
C THR A 19 -9.39 -1.94 -3.03
N VAL A 20 -8.99 -2.11 -1.77
CA VAL A 20 -7.75 -2.78 -1.39
C VAL A 20 -7.83 -4.26 -1.70
N ARG A 21 -6.93 -4.71 -2.57
CA ARG A 21 -6.72 -6.11 -2.94
C ARG A 21 -5.50 -6.66 -2.20
N ARG A 22 -5.74 -7.32 -1.06
CA ARG A 22 -4.67 -7.86 -0.19
C ARG A 22 -3.83 -8.92 -0.88
N ASP A 23 -4.43 -9.69 -1.79
CA ASP A 23 -3.77 -10.69 -2.61
C ASP A 23 -2.60 -10.12 -3.44
N LEU A 24 -2.65 -8.83 -3.82
CA LEU A 24 -1.56 -8.16 -4.53
C LEU A 24 -0.36 -7.83 -3.64
N LEU A 25 -0.57 -7.70 -2.33
CA LEU A 25 0.48 -7.37 -1.34
C LEU A 25 1.09 -8.62 -0.68
N GLU A 26 0.36 -9.74 -0.71
CA GLU A 26 0.75 -11.00 -0.06
C GLU A 26 1.51 -11.96 -0.99
N LYS A 27 1.85 -11.51 -2.22
CA LYS A 27 2.62 -12.31 -3.18
C LYS A 27 3.97 -12.73 -2.59
N THR A 28 4.30 -14.02 -2.69
CA THR A 28 5.51 -14.59 -2.07
C THR A 28 6.78 -14.42 -2.90
N ALA A 29 6.66 -14.20 -4.22
CA ALA A 29 7.79 -14.07 -5.14
C ALA A 29 7.69 -12.83 -6.05
N PRO A 30 8.82 -12.24 -6.48
CA PRO A 30 8.87 -11.21 -7.51
C PRO A 30 8.33 -11.70 -8.87
N PRO A 31 7.71 -10.84 -9.70
CA PRO A 31 7.46 -9.42 -9.50
C PRO A 31 6.30 -9.15 -8.52
N ARG A 32 6.50 -8.23 -7.56
CA ARG A 32 5.49 -7.88 -6.55
C ARG A 32 5.69 -6.50 -5.93
N THR A 33 4.67 -6.01 -5.25
CA THR A 33 4.77 -4.86 -4.33
C THR A 33 4.51 -5.35 -2.91
N THR A 34 5.38 -5.02 -1.97
CA THR A 34 5.17 -5.35 -0.54
C THR A 34 4.85 -4.10 0.26
N TYR A 35 4.13 -4.30 1.37
CA TYR A 35 3.82 -3.25 2.34
C TYR A 35 4.13 -3.74 3.75
N GLU A 36 5.00 -3.04 4.46
CA GLU A 36 5.38 -3.34 5.83
C GLU A 36 5.27 -2.09 6.70
N LYS A 37 4.73 -2.23 7.91
CA LYS A 37 4.68 -1.13 8.88
C LYS A 37 5.86 -1.24 9.83
N LYS A 38 6.73 -0.22 9.85
CA LYS A 38 7.91 -0.15 10.73
C LYS A 38 7.73 0.89 11.83
N PRO A 39 8.18 0.66 13.08
CA PRO A 39 8.10 1.65 14.15
C PRO A 39 8.79 2.96 13.76
N LEU A 40 8.20 4.10 14.12
CA LEU A 40 8.83 5.40 13.93
C LEU A 40 10.00 5.55 14.91
N VAL A 41 11.19 5.85 14.40
CA VAL A 41 12.39 6.05 15.22
C VAL A 41 12.77 7.52 15.27
N ASN A 42 12.99 8.05 16.47
CA ASN A 42 13.52 9.39 16.66
C ASN A 42 14.96 9.47 16.12
N PRO A 43 15.27 10.34 15.15
CA PRO A 43 16.60 10.37 14.54
C PRO A 43 17.71 10.79 15.51
N LYS A 44 17.37 11.56 16.56
CA LYS A 44 18.31 12.05 17.59
C LYS A 44 18.51 11.04 18.72
N THR A 45 17.42 10.51 19.29
CA THR A 45 17.50 9.61 20.47
C THR A 45 17.59 8.13 20.10
N LYS A 46 17.29 7.77 18.85
CA LYS A 46 17.18 6.37 18.36
C LYS A 46 16.07 5.54 19.02
N GLU A 47 15.23 6.16 19.83
CA GLU A 47 14.10 5.50 20.46
C GLU A 47 12.91 5.38 19.50
N THR A 48 12.15 4.31 19.64
CA THR A 48 10.87 4.13 18.94
C THR A 48 9.79 4.98 19.58
N VAL A 49 9.01 5.69 18.77
CA VAL A 49 7.83 6.42 19.23
C VAL A 49 6.64 5.46 19.27
N GLU A 50 6.11 5.23 20.46
CA GLU A 50 5.00 4.31 20.66
C GLU A 50 3.76 4.75 19.86
N GLY A 51 3.12 3.78 19.21
CA GLY A 51 1.88 4.01 18.45
C GLY A 51 2.05 4.74 17.12
N LEU A 52 3.27 5.17 16.75
CA LEU A 52 3.55 5.81 15.46
C LEU A 52 4.46 4.95 14.59
N TYR A 53 4.19 4.95 13.29
CA TYR A 53 4.84 4.08 12.33
C TYR A 53 5.13 4.78 11.00
N VAL A 54 6.02 4.17 10.23
CA VAL A 54 6.33 4.50 8.84
C VAL A 54 5.95 3.29 7.98
N GLY A 55 5.11 3.51 6.96
CA GLY A 55 4.78 2.48 5.98
C GLY A 55 5.90 2.34 4.95
N TYR A 56 6.40 1.13 4.74
CA TYR A 56 7.40 0.83 3.70
C TYR A 56 6.70 0.13 2.54
N VAL A 57 6.70 0.78 1.38
CA VAL A 57 6.23 0.21 0.12
C VAL A 57 7.46 -0.15 -0.71
N VAL A 58 7.64 -1.44 -1.01
CA VAL A 58 8.80 -1.91 -1.78
C VAL A 58 8.33 -2.45 -3.12
N LEU A 59 8.85 -1.88 -4.21
CA LEU A 59 8.74 -2.46 -5.54
C LEU A 59 9.81 -3.54 -5.68
N ASP A 60 9.39 -4.80 -5.75
CA ASP A 60 10.28 -5.96 -5.75
C ASP A 60 10.21 -6.68 -7.11
N ASN A 61 11.05 -6.21 -8.03
CA ASN A 61 11.37 -6.85 -9.30
C ASN A 61 12.84 -6.57 -9.65
N GLU A 62 13.74 -6.84 -8.70
CA GLU A 62 15.14 -6.40 -8.76
C GLU A 62 15.85 -6.89 -10.03
N ARG A 63 15.51 -8.10 -10.50
CA ARG A 63 16.07 -8.70 -11.72
C ARG A 63 15.83 -7.85 -12.97
N GLN A 64 14.79 -7.01 -12.98
CA GLN A 64 14.44 -6.11 -14.09
C GLN A 64 14.49 -4.63 -13.67
N GLY A 65 15.28 -4.29 -12.65
CA GLY A 65 15.43 -2.91 -12.18
C GLY A 65 14.18 -2.34 -11.50
N ASN A 66 13.38 -3.21 -10.88
CA ASN A 66 12.13 -2.87 -10.22
C ASN A 66 11.09 -2.22 -11.16
N SER A 67 11.16 -2.55 -12.46
CA SER A 67 10.10 -2.19 -13.41
C SER A 67 8.77 -2.81 -12.97
N TYR A 68 7.68 -2.04 -13.05
CA TYR A 68 6.38 -2.46 -12.53
C TYR A 68 5.48 -2.99 -13.63
N ASP A 69 4.82 -4.13 -13.39
CA ASP A 69 3.66 -4.56 -14.15
C ASP A 69 2.37 -3.96 -13.56
N LEU A 70 1.22 -4.30 -14.16
CA LEU A 70 -0.09 -3.81 -13.72
C LEU A 70 -0.44 -4.27 -12.30
N ASP A 71 -0.05 -5.48 -11.92
CA ASP A 71 -0.32 -6.02 -10.59
C ASP A 71 0.52 -5.32 -9.53
N MET A 72 1.80 -5.05 -9.81
CA MET A 72 2.67 -4.27 -8.94
C MET A 72 2.15 -2.85 -8.75
N LEU A 73 1.71 -2.19 -9.83
CA LEU A 73 1.14 -0.85 -9.78
C LEU A 73 -0.16 -0.82 -8.96
N ALA A 74 -1.06 -1.78 -9.20
CA ALA A 74 -2.28 -1.95 -8.41
C ALA A 74 -1.98 -2.27 -6.94
N GLY A 75 -0.94 -3.08 -6.67
CA GLY A 75 -0.43 -3.35 -5.33
C GLY A 75 0.08 -2.08 -4.64
N ALA A 76 0.84 -1.23 -5.33
CA ALA A 76 1.31 0.04 -4.79
C ALA A 76 0.14 0.96 -4.43
N ALA A 77 -0.88 1.05 -5.29
CA ALA A 77 -2.10 1.79 -5.00
C ALA A 77 -2.81 1.25 -3.75
N CYS A 78 -2.92 -0.08 -3.61
CA CYS A 78 -3.46 -0.73 -2.41
C CYS A 78 -2.64 -0.38 -1.16
N ALA A 79 -1.31 -0.40 -1.24
CA ALA A 79 -0.43 -0.07 -0.12
C ALA A 79 -0.62 1.38 0.35
N PHE A 80 -0.67 2.34 -0.58
CA PHE A 80 -0.95 3.74 -0.25
C PHE A 80 -2.36 3.95 0.33
N GLN A 81 -3.34 3.19 -0.15
CA GLN A 81 -4.70 3.25 0.37
C GLN A 81 -4.80 2.69 1.80
N ILE A 82 -4.08 1.61 2.12
CA ILE A 82 -3.96 1.09 3.50
C ILE A 82 -3.27 2.13 4.38
N ALA A 83 -2.11 2.64 3.95
CA ALA A 83 -1.33 3.60 4.72
C ALA A 83 -2.10 4.90 5.00
N SER A 84 -2.83 5.44 4.03
CA SER A 84 -3.60 6.68 4.19
C SER A 84 -4.80 6.57 5.13
N ARG A 85 -5.26 5.34 5.40
CA ARG A 85 -6.38 5.07 6.32
C ARG A 85 -5.92 4.62 7.71
N ASP A 86 -4.65 4.32 7.89
CA ASP A 86 -4.08 3.96 9.19
C ASP A 86 -3.59 5.24 9.91
N PRO A 87 -4.30 5.74 10.94
CA PRO A 87 -3.91 6.96 11.63
C PRO A 87 -2.58 6.82 12.41
N SER A 88 -2.08 5.59 12.59
CA SER A 88 -0.79 5.32 13.21
C SER A 88 0.39 5.51 12.23
N VAL A 89 0.13 5.58 10.91
CA VAL A 89 1.16 5.75 9.88
C VAL A 89 1.33 7.23 9.56
N VAL A 90 2.50 7.80 9.90
CA VAL A 90 2.77 9.24 9.74
C VAL A 90 3.59 9.59 8.50
N ALA A 91 4.19 8.60 7.86
CA ALA A 91 4.97 8.74 6.65
C ALA A 91 4.99 7.43 5.85
N VAL A 92 5.23 7.53 4.55
CA VAL A 92 5.45 6.37 3.68
C VAL A 92 6.82 6.49 3.00
N VAL A 93 7.60 5.43 3.06
CA VAL A 93 8.83 5.25 2.27
C VAL A 93 8.49 4.34 1.09
N LEU A 94 8.51 4.91 -0.12
CA LEU A 94 8.47 4.13 -1.35
C LEU A 94 9.91 3.86 -1.80
N THR A 95 10.28 2.60 -1.99
CA THR A 95 11.62 2.19 -2.42
C THR A 95 11.57 1.00 -3.38
N GLY A 96 12.70 0.72 -4.05
CA GLY A 96 12.92 -0.52 -4.80
C GLY A 96 13.64 -1.57 -3.96
N ALA A 97 13.52 -2.85 -4.34
CA ALA A 97 14.34 -3.93 -3.81
C ALA A 97 15.77 -3.88 -4.35
N GLY A 98 16.72 -4.39 -3.58
CA GLY A 98 18.15 -4.35 -3.91
C GLY A 98 18.77 -2.96 -3.76
N ASP A 99 19.96 -2.78 -4.33
CA ASP A 99 20.78 -1.58 -4.20
C ASP A 99 21.08 -0.87 -5.53
N ARG A 100 20.69 -1.46 -6.66
CA ARG A 100 21.05 -0.99 -8.00
C ARG A 100 20.08 0.04 -8.59
N PHE A 101 18.79 -0.17 -8.42
CA PHE A 101 17.75 0.63 -9.07
C PHE A 101 16.58 0.87 -8.12
N PHE A 102 16.05 2.09 -8.10
CA PHE A 102 14.77 2.35 -7.45
C PHE A 102 13.61 1.75 -8.27
N CYS A 103 13.42 2.21 -9.50
CA CYS A 103 12.40 1.74 -10.44
C CYS A 103 12.74 2.26 -11.84
N THR A 104 12.78 1.37 -12.84
CA THR A 104 13.08 1.72 -14.24
C THR A 104 11.85 2.10 -15.06
N GLY A 105 10.65 2.14 -14.46
CA GLY A 105 9.40 2.53 -15.11
C GLY A 105 8.46 1.36 -15.36
N GLY A 106 7.46 1.57 -16.22
CA GLY A 106 6.45 0.56 -16.54
C GLY A 106 7.04 -0.56 -17.41
N ASN A 107 6.84 -1.80 -16.97
CA ASN A 107 7.07 -3.01 -17.76
C ASN A 107 5.78 -3.37 -18.50
N VAL A 108 5.46 -2.58 -19.52
CA VAL A 108 4.36 -2.85 -20.44
C VAL A 108 4.97 -3.42 -21.72
N PRO A 109 4.55 -4.61 -22.18
CA PRO A 109 4.84 -5.08 -23.53
C PRO A 109 4.47 -4.04 -24.61
#